data_AF-A0A9W6STH7-F1
#
_entry.id   AF-A0A9W6STH7-F1
#
_cell.length_a   1.000
_cell.length_b   1.000
_cell.length_c   1.000
_cell.angle_alpha   90.00
_cell.angle_beta   90.00
_cell.angle_gamma   90.00
#
_symmetry.space_group_name_H-M   'P 1'
#
loop_
_entity.id
_entity.type
_entity.pdbx_description
1 polymer ?
#
loop_
_entity_poly.entity_id
_entity_poly.type
_entity_poly.pdbx_seq_one_letter_code
_entity_poly.pdbx_strand_id
1 'polypeptide(L)'
;MLTKVIEKEYILINKALDAMSITTDTDKQNVDKIDSLTKLNYLPWQRFQVVDFNKSEPQAATVSQLPKALIGASQSEKYLAFEGGSTMTPIAADKIKFPSSLEKTEDGLYVLDNGKLKATINKNGVVVSLIDLVNNRQVIDTKNEKVPGGNQFVMFSDTPLNFQAWDTELYSLGKYKLVGESTKVEILESGPLVSSLKIEHALSKTSVITTIISLDAVNDCQLFKNTQVMKLNLVSPKDQLISTQVGMLLNLNVVVINLLIIQTSTMVFPF
;
A
#
# COMPACT_ATOMS: atom_id res chain seq x y z
N MET A 1 -17.71 -1.47 20.87
CA MET A 1 -16.78 -1.92 21.93
C MET A 1 -15.32 -1.82 21.45
N LEU A 2 -14.97 -2.38 20.28
CA LEU A 2 -13.62 -2.31 19.72
C LEU A 2 -13.09 -0.88 19.48
N THR A 3 -13.92 0.01 18.93
CA THR A 3 -13.53 1.42 18.70
C THR A 3 -13.08 2.13 19.97
N LYS A 4 -13.78 1.89 21.09
CA LYS A 4 -13.42 2.46 22.40
C LYS A 4 -12.09 1.93 22.93
N VAL A 5 -11.72 0.69 22.58
CA VAL A 5 -10.42 0.12 22.95
C VAL A 5 -9.31 0.81 22.17
N ILE A 6 -9.50 0.98 20.87
CA ILE A 6 -8.57 1.70 20.00
C ILE A 6 -8.39 3.15 20.48
N GLU A 7 -9.48 3.85 20.79
CA GLU A 7 -9.42 5.21 21.36
C GLU A 7 -8.61 5.25 22.65
N LYS A 8 -8.85 4.29 23.56
CA LYS A 8 -8.11 4.20 24.83
C LYS A 8 -6.62 3.91 24.61
N GLU A 9 -6.29 3.08 23.62
CA GLU A 9 -4.91 2.79 23.24
C GLU A 9 -4.20 4.05 22.72
N TYR A 10 -4.82 4.81 21.82
CA TYR A 10 -4.28 6.09 21.34
C TYR A 10 -4.03 7.08 22.48
N ILE A 11 -4.95 7.18 23.45
CA ILE A 11 -4.76 8.04 24.63
C ILE A 11 -3.55 7.60 25.45
N LEU A 12 -3.33 6.29 25.62
CA LEU A 12 -2.18 5.77 26.36
C LEU A 12 -0.86 6.01 25.62
N ILE A 13 -0.85 5.85 24.30
CA ILE A 13 0.32 6.15 23.46
C ILE A 13 0.68 7.63 23.56
N ASN A 14 -0.30 8.53 23.42
CA ASN A 14 -0.05 9.98 23.53
C ASN A 14 0.49 10.35 24.91
N LYS A 15 -0.09 9.81 25.99
CA LYS A 15 0.43 10.02 27.35
C LYS A 15 1.88 9.54 27.54
N ALA A 16 2.24 8.43 26.90
CA ALA A 16 3.62 7.93 26.94
C ALA A 16 4.57 8.84 26.16
N LEU A 17 4.14 9.36 25.01
CA LEU A 17 4.91 10.31 24.21
C LEU A 17 5.09 11.65 24.93
N ASP A 18 4.04 12.16 25.56
CA ASP A 18 4.09 13.37 26.39
C ASP A 18 5.09 13.22 27.54
N ALA A 19 5.10 12.05 28.21
CA ALA A 19 6.07 11.74 29.25
C ALA A 19 7.53 11.70 28.73
N MET A 20 7.72 11.43 27.43
CA MET A 20 9.02 11.48 26.75
C MET A 20 9.32 12.87 26.15
N SER A 21 8.49 13.89 26.42
CA SER A 21 8.61 15.23 25.81
C SER A 21 8.51 15.22 24.27
N ILE A 22 7.81 14.24 23.72
CA ILE A 22 7.50 14.15 22.28
C ILE A 22 6.06 14.60 22.10
N THR A 23 5.86 15.78 21.51
CA THR A 23 4.53 16.31 21.23
C THR A 23 3.99 15.71 19.93
N THR A 24 2.77 15.18 19.97
CA THR A 24 2.03 14.70 18.78
C THR A 24 1.08 15.77 18.21
N ASP A 25 0.84 16.85 18.95
CA ASP A 25 -0.03 17.94 18.52
C ASP A 25 0.62 18.78 17.42
N THR A 26 0.25 18.50 16.16
CA THR A 26 0.11 19.55 15.15
C THR A 26 -1.16 20.35 15.44
N ASP A 27 -1.21 21.06 16.55
CA ASP A 27 -2.05 22.25 16.61
C ASP A 27 -1.52 23.19 15.52
N LYS A 28 -2.33 23.41 14.48
CA LYS A 28 -2.03 24.24 13.29
C LYS A 28 -1.53 25.66 13.63
N GLN A 29 -1.58 26.05 14.90
CA GLN A 29 -1.24 27.36 15.43
C GLN A 29 0.22 27.50 15.88
N ASN A 30 1.02 26.41 15.98
CA ASN A 30 2.41 26.47 16.48
C ASN A 30 3.43 25.73 15.59
N VAL A 31 3.17 25.61 14.29
CA VAL A 31 4.08 24.90 13.37
C VAL A 31 5.48 25.54 13.30
N ASP A 32 5.58 26.84 13.57
CA ASP A 32 6.84 27.59 13.62
C ASP A 32 7.74 27.26 14.83
N LYS A 33 7.23 26.54 15.83
CA LYS A 33 7.99 26.11 17.03
C LYS A 33 8.44 24.64 16.96
N ILE A 34 8.27 23.98 15.82
CA ILE A 34 8.68 22.60 15.66
C ILE A 34 10.20 22.57 15.44
N ASP A 35 10.94 22.01 16.39
CA ASP A 35 12.40 21.87 16.31
C ASP A 35 12.83 20.69 15.44
N SER A 36 12.05 19.59 15.46
CA SER A 36 12.36 18.39 14.68
C SER A 36 11.09 17.61 14.32
N LEU A 37 11.09 17.00 13.14
CA LEU A 37 10.05 16.09 12.69
C LEU A 37 10.55 14.65 12.82
N THR A 38 9.84 13.82 13.56
CA THR A 38 10.22 12.42 13.79
C THR A 38 9.02 11.51 13.65
N LYS A 39 9.23 10.33 13.07
CA LYS A 39 8.27 9.24 13.04
C LYS A 39 8.71 8.12 13.98
N LEU A 40 7.78 7.61 14.79
CA LEU A 40 8.04 6.46 15.66
C LEU A 40 8.08 5.15 14.84
N ASN A 41 9.06 4.32 15.15
CA ASN A 41 9.17 2.96 14.63
C ASN A 41 8.93 1.95 15.75
N TYR A 42 7.82 1.23 15.64
CA TYR A 42 7.44 0.19 16.58
C TYR A 42 8.20 -1.13 16.39
N LEU A 43 9.04 -1.23 15.35
CA LEU A 43 9.80 -2.43 15.03
C LEU A 43 11.25 -2.27 15.51
N PRO A 44 11.87 -3.34 16.04
CA PRO A 44 13.21 -3.27 16.64
C PRO A 44 14.35 -3.16 15.62
N TRP A 45 14.06 -2.93 14.35
CA TRP A 45 15.04 -2.83 13.27
C TRP A 45 14.95 -1.51 12.52
N GLN A 46 16.08 -1.10 11.95
CA GLN A 46 16.13 0.07 11.07
C GLN A 46 15.35 -0.17 9.79
N ARG A 47 14.59 0.84 9.36
CA ARG A 47 13.81 0.77 8.13
C ARG A 47 13.71 2.14 7.45
N PHE A 48 13.50 2.07 6.15
CA PHE A 48 13.08 3.17 5.30
C PHE A 48 11.57 3.04 5.08
N GLN A 49 10.83 4.14 5.14
CA GLN A 49 9.40 4.13 4.87
C GLN A 49 8.96 5.44 4.22
N VAL A 50 8.19 5.31 3.15
CA VAL A 50 7.38 6.41 2.61
C VAL A 50 6.02 6.44 3.31
N VAL A 51 5.60 7.62 3.72
CA VAL A 51 4.41 7.85 4.55
C VAL A 51 3.48 8.81 3.85
N ASP A 52 2.20 8.45 3.80
CA ASP A 52 1.12 9.32 3.34
C ASP A 52 0.64 10.18 4.51
N PHE A 53 1.07 11.44 4.52
CA PHE A 53 0.84 12.39 5.61
C PHE A 53 -0.65 12.72 5.77
N ASN A 54 -1.41 12.71 4.66
CA ASN A 54 -2.85 12.99 4.67
C ASN A 54 -3.69 11.87 5.32
N LYS A 55 -3.15 10.64 5.37
CA LYS A 55 -3.84 9.49 5.97
C LYS A 55 -3.42 9.20 7.40
N SER A 56 -2.14 9.44 7.74
CA SER A 56 -1.65 9.19 9.09
C SER A 56 -2.28 10.12 10.12
N GLU A 57 -2.64 11.33 9.70
CA GLU A 57 -3.28 12.32 10.57
C GLU A 57 -4.36 13.06 9.77
N PRO A 58 -5.64 12.65 9.90
CA PRO A 58 -6.76 13.26 9.15
C PRO A 58 -7.00 14.76 9.45
N GLN A 59 -6.30 15.32 10.43
CA GLN A 59 -6.30 16.75 10.76
C GLN A 59 -4.93 17.43 10.57
N ALA A 60 -3.91 16.69 10.14
CA ALA A 60 -2.57 17.23 9.96
C ALA A 60 -2.52 18.26 8.85
N ALA A 61 -1.58 19.16 9.07
CA ALA A 61 -1.04 20.08 8.08
C ALA A 61 -0.70 19.39 6.75
N THR A 62 -0.97 20.03 5.61
CA THR A 62 -0.33 19.65 4.34
C THR A 62 1.20 19.73 4.50
N VAL A 63 1.99 18.95 3.76
CA VAL A 63 3.46 18.94 3.87
C VAL A 63 4.05 20.37 3.82
N SER A 64 3.53 21.25 2.97
CA SER A 64 3.89 22.67 2.84
C SER A 64 3.67 23.55 4.07
N GLN A 65 2.87 23.12 5.05
CA GLN A 65 2.68 23.84 6.29
C GLN A 65 3.84 23.57 7.27
N LEU A 66 4.60 22.49 7.09
CA LEU A 66 5.78 22.20 7.90
C LEU A 66 6.93 23.17 7.57
N PRO A 67 7.80 23.48 8.54
CA PRO A 67 8.97 24.31 8.27
C PRO A 67 9.86 23.64 7.20
N LYS A 68 10.24 24.38 6.15
CA LYS A 68 11.02 23.86 5.02
C LYS A 68 12.32 23.16 5.44
N ALA A 69 12.90 23.56 6.57
CA ALA A 69 14.11 22.94 7.13
C ALA A 69 13.88 21.49 7.62
N LEU A 70 12.64 21.12 7.93
CA LEU A 70 12.25 19.80 8.43
C LEU A 70 11.69 18.88 7.35
N ILE A 71 11.42 19.42 6.17
CA ILE A 71 10.93 18.67 5.02
C ILE A 71 12.13 18.03 4.33
N GLY A 72 12.19 16.69 4.39
CA GLY A 72 13.12 15.90 3.59
C GLY A 72 12.61 15.72 2.17
N ALA A 73 12.74 14.50 1.64
CA ALA A 73 12.17 14.11 0.38
C ALA A 73 10.65 14.08 0.50
N SER A 74 10.00 14.87 -0.35
CA SER A 74 8.55 14.96 -0.43
C SER A 74 8.04 14.73 -1.85
N GLN A 75 6.77 14.34 -1.96
CA GLN A 75 6.07 14.22 -3.24
C GLN A 75 4.60 14.61 -3.08
N SER A 76 4.09 15.36 -4.06
CA SER A 76 2.66 15.71 -4.21
C SER A 76 2.01 16.27 -2.94
N GLU A 77 2.79 16.99 -2.10
CA GLU A 77 2.33 17.56 -0.82
C GLU A 77 1.71 16.53 0.15
N LYS A 78 1.98 15.25 -0.09
CA LYS A 78 1.27 14.12 0.52
C LYS A 78 2.23 13.10 1.09
N TYR A 79 3.35 12.87 0.43
CA TYR A 79 4.30 11.83 0.82
C TYR A 79 5.57 12.42 1.40
N LEU A 80 6.06 11.78 2.47
CA LEU A 80 7.38 12.04 3.06
C LEU A 80 8.13 10.72 3.26
N ALA A 81 9.43 10.74 3.02
CA ALA A 81 10.29 9.60 3.28
C ALA A 81 11.03 9.75 4.61
N PHE A 82 11.03 8.68 5.40
CA PHE A 82 11.69 8.61 6.69
C PHE A 82 12.63 7.41 6.74
N GLU A 83 13.76 7.54 7.43
CA GLU A 83 14.71 6.46 7.69
C GLU A 83 15.18 6.51 9.15
N GLY A 84 15.34 5.34 9.77
CA GLY A 84 15.91 5.26 11.11
C GLY A 84 15.59 3.96 11.84
N GLY A 85 16.05 3.89 13.09
CA GLY A 85 15.78 2.81 14.04
C GLY A 85 14.46 3.07 14.76
N SER A 86 14.47 3.09 16.09
CA SER A 86 13.29 3.35 16.93
C SER A 86 12.63 4.71 16.65
N THR A 87 13.43 5.72 16.32
CA THR A 87 12.98 7.01 15.80
C THR A 87 13.49 7.17 14.36
N MET A 88 12.59 7.56 13.46
CA MET A 88 12.89 7.77 12.05
C MET A 88 12.81 9.26 11.74
N THR A 89 13.81 9.77 11.01
CA THR A 89 13.88 11.18 10.63
C THR A 89 13.67 11.33 9.12
N PRO A 90 13.19 12.50 8.65
CA PRO A 90 13.09 12.80 7.23
C PRO A 90 14.45 12.62 6.54
N ILE A 91 14.45 11.92 5.41
CA ILE A 91 15.63 11.71 4.58
C ILE A 91 15.67 12.75 3.46
N ALA A 92 16.83 13.28 3.12
CA ALA A 92 16.96 14.22 2.00
C ALA A 92 16.72 13.51 0.64
N ALA A 93 16.18 14.24 -0.34
CA ALA A 93 15.78 13.68 -1.64
C ALA A 93 16.95 13.08 -2.43
N ASP A 94 18.13 13.68 -2.34
CA ASP A 94 19.38 13.23 -2.97
C ASP A 94 19.93 11.92 -2.38
N LYS A 95 19.51 11.55 -1.16
CA LYS A 95 19.91 10.31 -0.49
C LYS A 95 19.05 9.11 -0.86
N ILE A 96 17.98 9.30 -1.62
CA ILE A 96 17.14 8.20 -2.09
C ILE A 96 17.86 7.50 -3.25
N LYS A 97 18.32 6.28 -2.97
CA LYS A 97 19.08 5.48 -3.95
C LYS A 97 18.22 4.91 -5.09
N PHE A 98 17.00 4.52 -4.76
CA PHE A 98 16.13 3.75 -5.64
C PHE A 98 14.76 4.43 -5.72
N PRO A 99 14.64 5.56 -6.47
CA PRO A 99 13.38 6.26 -6.64
C PRO A 99 12.40 5.39 -7.42
N SER A 100 11.11 5.56 -7.17
CA SER A 100 10.08 4.91 -7.97
C SER A 100 9.68 5.77 -9.18
N SER A 101 9.39 5.13 -10.30
CA SER A 101 8.86 5.74 -11.50
C SER A 101 7.67 4.95 -12.04
N LEU A 102 6.82 5.63 -12.81
CA LEU A 102 5.78 4.99 -13.59
C LEU A 102 5.71 5.59 -14.99
N GLU A 103 5.72 4.70 -15.98
CA GLU A 103 5.62 5.06 -17.39
C GLU A 103 4.54 4.25 -18.08
N LYS A 104 3.89 4.86 -19.08
CA LYS A 104 2.96 4.17 -19.97
C LYS A 104 3.65 3.90 -21.31
N THR A 105 3.72 2.64 -21.68
CA THR A 105 4.28 2.17 -22.96
C THR A 105 3.35 2.44 -24.14
N GLU A 106 3.88 2.42 -25.36
CA GLU A 106 3.12 2.56 -26.60
C GLU A 106 2.06 1.46 -26.75
N ASP A 107 2.36 0.24 -26.29
CA ASP A 107 1.45 -0.91 -26.27
C ASP A 107 0.32 -0.79 -25.22
N GLY A 108 0.27 0.31 -24.47
CA GLY A 108 -0.76 0.58 -23.47
C GLY A 108 -0.55 -0.14 -22.13
N LEU A 109 0.64 -0.70 -21.89
CA LEU A 109 1.04 -1.25 -20.59
C LEU A 109 1.59 -0.14 -19.68
N TYR A 110 1.42 -0.32 -18.37
CA TYR A 110 1.95 0.53 -17.32
C TYR A 110 3.13 -0.17 -16.67
N VAL A 111 4.28 0.51 -16.60
CA VAL A 111 5.52 -0.03 -16.02
C VAL A 111 5.83 0.76 -14.77
N LEU A 112 5.79 0.09 -13.62
CA LEU A 112 6.26 0.63 -12.34
C LEU A 112 7.65 0.07 -12.08
N ASP A 113 8.61 0.95 -11.83
CA ASP A 113 10.00 0.58 -11.58
C ASP A 113 10.49 1.31 -10.33
N ASN A 114 11.35 0.68 -9.55
CA ASN A 114 12.08 1.36 -8.49
C ASN A 114 13.56 0.96 -8.45
N GLY A 115 14.12 0.41 -9.52
CA GLY A 115 15.50 -0.06 -9.59
C GLY A 115 15.78 -1.38 -8.85
N LYS A 116 14.82 -1.90 -8.06
CA LYS A 116 14.89 -3.23 -7.44
C LYS A 116 13.77 -4.16 -7.91
N LEU A 117 12.58 -3.62 -8.14
CA LEU A 117 11.42 -4.31 -8.70
C LEU A 117 10.98 -3.59 -9.97
N LYS A 118 10.61 -4.37 -10.99
CA LYS A 118 9.93 -3.87 -12.17
C LYS A 118 8.64 -4.62 -12.41
N ALA A 119 7.51 -3.94 -12.25
CA ALA A 119 6.19 -4.49 -12.49
C ALA A 119 5.62 -3.94 -13.81
N THR A 120 5.14 -4.82 -14.68
CA THR A 120 4.41 -4.46 -15.90
C THR A 120 2.95 -4.86 -15.72
N ILE A 121 2.05 -3.90 -15.90
CA ILE A 121 0.63 -4.01 -15.60
C ILE A 121 -0.15 -3.67 -16.87
N ASN A 122 -1.13 -4.49 -17.22
CA ASN A 122 -1.99 -4.21 -18.37
C ASN A 122 -3.11 -3.21 -18.01
N LYS A 123 -3.89 -2.80 -19.02
CA LYS A 123 -5.06 -1.92 -18.83
C LYS A 123 -6.07 -2.45 -17.80
N ASN A 124 -6.17 -3.76 -17.61
CA ASN A 124 -7.12 -4.37 -16.68
C ASN A 124 -6.59 -4.50 -15.25
N GLY A 125 -5.38 -4.02 -14.95
CA GLY A 125 -4.76 -4.13 -13.63
C GLY A 125 -4.14 -5.48 -13.30
N VAL A 126 -4.03 -6.35 -14.30
CA VAL A 126 -3.33 -7.63 -14.17
C VAL A 126 -1.83 -7.37 -14.33
N VAL A 127 -1.06 -7.88 -13.38
CA VAL A 127 0.40 -7.84 -13.42
C VAL A 127 0.86 -8.93 -14.39
N VAL A 128 1.31 -8.53 -15.57
CA VAL A 128 1.75 -9.44 -16.64
C VAL A 128 3.24 -9.76 -16.56
N SER A 129 4.01 -8.95 -15.86
CA SER A 129 5.41 -9.24 -15.54
C SER A 129 5.78 -8.64 -14.19
N LEU A 130 6.57 -9.35 -13.38
CA LEU A 130 7.09 -8.88 -12.11
C LEU A 130 8.53 -9.35 -11.94
N ILE A 131 9.47 -8.49 -12.33
CA ILE A 131 10.90 -8.82 -12.37
C ILE A 131 11.57 -8.29 -11.11
N ASP A 132 12.21 -9.19 -10.38
CA ASP A 132 13.17 -8.85 -9.33
C ASP A 132 14.51 -8.54 -9.99
N LEU A 133 14.87 -7.25 -10.05
CA LEU A 133 16.07 -6.75 -10.72
C LEU A 133 17.35 -7.10 -9.96
N VAL A 134 17.26 -7.36 -8.65
CA VAL A 134 18.43 -7.72 -7.83
C VAL A 134 18.90 -9.14 -8.16
N ASN A 135 17.95 -10.07 -8.29
CA ASN A 135 18.24 -11.48 -8.58
C ASN A 135 18.04 -11.85 -10.05
N ASN A 136 17.68 -10.87 -10.90
CA ASN A 136 17.39 -11.03 -12.31
C ASN A 136 16.44 -12.21 -12.61
N ARG A 137 15.28 -12.23 -11.93
CA ARG A 137 14.31 -13.32 -12.06
C ARG A 137 12.89 -12.83 -12.25
N GLN A 138 12.13 -13.57 -13.04
CA GLN A 138 10.69 -13.40 -13.16
C GLN A 138 10.00 -14.05 -11.94
N VAL A 139 9.19 -13.28 -11.21
CA VAL A 139 8.54 -13.73 -9.97
C VAL A 139 7.20 -14.41 -10.24
N ILE A 140 6.48 -13.98 -11.29
CA ILE A 140 5.19 -14.54 -11.67
C ILE A 140 5.31 -15.43 -12.90
N ASP A 141 4.56 -16.53 -12.94
CA ASP A 141 4.57 -17.41 -14.10
C ASP A 141 3.84 -16.73 -15.28
N THR A 142 4.60 -16.38 -16.32
CA THR A 142 4.07 -15.76 -17.55
C THR A 142 3.89 -16.76 -18.69
N LYS A 143 4.18 -18.05 -18.46
CA LYS A 143 4.11 -19.10 -19.49
C LYS A 143 2.84 -19.94 -19.38
N ASN A 144 2.17 -19.90 -18.23
CA ASN A 144 0.95 -20.65 -18.00
C ASN A 144 -0.29 -19.89 -18.50
N GLU A 145 -0.82 -20.33 -19.63
CA GLU A 145 -2.01 -19.74 -20.26
C GLU A 145 -3.27 -19.76 -19.37
N LYS A 146 -3.31 -20.62 -18.32
CA LYS A 146 -4.45 -20.68 -17.39
C LYS A 146 -4.47 -19.54 -16.38
N VAL A 147 -3.34 -18.84 -16.17
CA VAL A 147 -3.24 -17.73 -15.23
C VAL A 147 -2.89 -16.47 -16.04
N PRO A 148 -3.82 -15.52 -16.19
CA PRO A 148 -3.61 -14.33 -17.03
C PRO A 148 -2.54 -13.38 -16.49
N GLY A 149 -2.10 -13.59 -15.24
CA GLY A 149 -1.06 -12.85 -14.55
C GLY A 149 -1.37 -12.71 -13.05
N GLY A 150 -0.55 -11.92 -12.36
CA GLY A 150 -0.80 -11.55 -10.96
C GLY A 150 -1.95 -10.56 -10.83
N ASN A 151 -2.52 -10.44 -9.63
CA ASN A 151 -3.59 -9.49 -9.33
C ASN A 151 -4.87 -9.63 -10.21
N GLN A 152 -5.14 -10.84 -10.72
CA GLN A 152 -6.40 -11.11 -11.40
C GLN A 152 -7.53 -11.28 -10.39
N PHE A 153 -8.55 -10.43 -10.44
CA PHE A 153 -9.74 -10.60 -9.62
C PHE A 153 -10.66 -11.68 -10.18
N VAL A 154 -11.18 -12.51 -9.29
CA VAL A 154 -12.10 -13.61 -9.58
C VAL A 154 -13.26 -13.55 -8.61
N MET A 155 -14.49 -13.65 -9.14
CA MET A 155 -15.70 -13.74 -8.32
C MET A 155 -16.20 -15.17 -8.29
N PHE A 156 -16.30 -15.73 -7.09
CA PHE A 156 -16.84 -17.07 -6.85
C PHE A 156 -18.30 -17.00 -6.43
N SER A 157 -19.07 -18.03 -6.80
CA SER A 157 -20.41 -18.24 -6.28
C SER A 157 -20.32 -18.88 -4.90
N ASP A 158 -20.60 -18.10 -3.85
CA ASP A 158 -20.62 -18.60 -2.48
C ASP A 158 -22.05 -18.97 -2.06
N THR A 159 -22.37 -20.26 -2.18
CA THR A 159 -23.67 -20.82 -1.83
C THR A 159 -23.45 -22.08 -1.00
N PRO A 160 -23.17 -21.97 0.30
CA PRO A 160 -22.88 -23.12 1.15
C PRO A 160 -24.11 -23.94 1.52
N LEU A 161 -23.92 -25.21 1.89
CA LEU A 161 -25.02 -26.13 2.16
C LEU A 161 -25.69 -25.90 3.52
N ASN A 162 -24.89 -25.61 4.56
CA ASN A 162 -25.37 -25.57 5.94
C ASN A 162 -25.24 -24.18 6.57
N PHE A 163 -24.02 -23.62 6.63
CA PHE A 163 -23.76 -22.41 7.40
C PHE A 163 -23.16 -21.29 6.55
N GLN A 164 -24.02 -20.37 6.11
CA GLN A 164 -23.70 -19.25 5.21
C GLN A 164 -22.56 -18.32 5.64
N ALA A 165 -22.26 -18.25 6.93
CA ALA A 165 -21.22 -17.37 7.47
C ALA A 165 -19.94 -18.13 7.90
N TRP A 166 -19.93 -19.45 7.79
CA TRP A 166 -18.85 -20.30 8.33
C TRP A 166 -18.26 -21.25 7.29
N ASP A 167 -19.10 -21.73 6.36
CA ASP A 167 -18.71 -22.73 5.39
C ASP A 167 -18.47 -22.10 4.01
N THR A 168 -17.41 -22.54 3.36
CA THR A 168 -17.21 -22.36 1.91
C THR A 168 -17.06 -23.73 1.27
N GLU A 169 -17.80 -23.99 0.21
CA GLU A 169 -17.88 -25.34 -0.37
C GLU A 169 -16.87 -25.56 -1.48
N LEU A 170 -16.37 -26.79 -1.62
CA LEU A 170 -15.39 -27.13 -2.66
C LEU A 170 -15.92 -26.87 -4.08
N TYR A 171 -17.22 -27.07 -4.31
CA TYR A 171 -17.83 -26.82 -5.62
C TYR A 171 -17.88 -25.34 -6.01
N SER A 172 -17.69 -24.41 -5.06
CA SER A 172 -17.59 -22.98 -5.37
C SER A 172 -16.43 -22.69 -6.31
N LEU A 173 -15.32 -23.45 -6.21
CA LEU A 173 -14.14 -23.34 -7.07
C LEU A 173 -14.44 -23.64 -8.54
N GLY A 174 -15.48 -24.42 -8.84
CA GLY A 174 -15.95 -24.68 -10.20
C GLY A 174 -16.90 -23.62 -10.74
N LYS A 175 -17.38 -22.70 -9.88
CA LYS A 175 -18.37 -21.67 -10.20
C LYS A 175 -17.79 -20.29 -9.97
N TYR A 176 -16.93 -19.85 -10.90
CA TYR A 176 -16.33 -18.54 -10.85
C TYR A 176 -16.47 -17.78 -12.17
N LYS A 177 -16.32 -16.47 -12.09
CA LYS A 177 -16.16 -15.59 -13.23
C LYS A 177 -14.94 -14.71 -13.00
N LEU A 178 -14.11 -14.55 -14.03
CA LEU A 178 -13.05 -13.55 -14.01
C LEU A 178 -13.70 -12.17 -14.05
N VAL A 179 -13.17 -11.23 -13.26
CA VAL A 179 -13.55 -9.82 -13.41
C VAL A 179 -13.07 -9.36 -14.77
N GLY A 180 -13.99 -8.74 -15.52
CA GLY A 180 -13.77 -8.33 -16.90
C GLY A 180 -12.87 -7.11 -17.04
N GLU A 181 -13.01 -6.41 -18.17
CA GLU A 181 -12.20 -5.22 -18.45
C GLU A 181 -12.42 -4.11 -17.40
N SER A 182 -11.35 -3.36 -17.13
CA SER A 182 -11.43 -2.17 -16.29
C SER A 182 -12.32 -1.12 -16.93
N THR A 183 -13.12 -0.43 -16.12
CA THR A 183 -13.91 0.73 -16.57
C THR A 183 -13.09 2.01 -16.61
N LYS A 184 -12.08 2.14 -15.75
CA LYS A 184 -11.21 3.31 -15.67
C LYS A 184 -9.81 2.93 -15.20
N VAL A 185 -8.80 3.57 -15.78
CA VAL A 185 -7.40 3.50 -15.35
C VAL A 185 -6.83 4.91 -15.28
N GLU A 186 -6.21 5.25 -14.16
CA GLU A 186 -5.70 6.59 -13.88
C GLU A 186 -4.36 6.50 -13.15
N ILE A 187 -3.35 7.21 -13.66
CA ILE A 187 -2.07 7.36 -12.96
C ILE A 187 -2.29 8.39 -11.86
N LEU A 188 -2.11 7.97 -10.60
CA LEU A 188 -2.25 8.87 -9.46
C LEU A 188 -0.91 9.54 -9.11
N GLU A 189 0.17 8.78 -9.19
CA GLU A 189 1.50 9.23 -8.80
C GLU A 189 2.55 8.60 -9.74
N SER A 190 3.58 9.36 -10.12
CA SER A 190 4.62 8.90 -11.05
C SER A 190 6.03 8.90 -10.46
N GLY A 191 6.16 9.12 -9.15
CA GLY A 191 7.45 9.22 -8.45
C GLY A 191 7.80 10.64 -8.01
N PRO A 192 8.96 10.84 -7.35
CA PRO A 192 10.03 9.85 -7.15
C PRO A 192 9.89 8.96 -5.90
N LEU A 193 8.97 9.28 -4.97
CA LEU A 193 8.78 8.53 -3.72
C LEU A 193 7.79 7.39 -3.86
N VAL A 194 6.69 7.61 -4.56
CA VAL A 194 5.64 6.62 -4.80
C VAL A 194 5.22 6.74 -6.25
N SER A 195 5.13 5.61 -6.92
CA SER A 195 4.36 5.52 -8.16
C SER A 195 3.10 4.71 -7.92
N SER A 196 1.98 5.12 -8.51
CA SER A 196 0.72 4.42 -8.32
C SER A 196 -0.29 4.58 -9.45
N LEU A 197 -1.06 3.51 -9.65
CA LEU A 197 -2.07 3.35 -10.67
C LEU A 197 -3.40 3.01 -10.00
N LYS A 198 -4.43 3.82 -10.24
CA LYS A 198 -5.81 3.56 -9.82
C LYS A 198 -6.55 2.88 -10.96
N ILE A 199 -7.26 1.80 -10.62
CA ILE A 199 -8.01 0.99 -11.57
C ILE A 199 -9.38 0.71 -10.99
N GLU A 200 -10.41 0.91 -11.79
CA GLU A 200 -11.79 0.65 -11.41
C GLU A 200 -12.36 -0.47 -12.28
N HIS A 201 -13.08 -1.41 -11.65
CA HIS A 201 -13.82 -2.46 -12.35
C HIS A 201 -15.26 -2.49 -11.86
N ALA A 202 -16.21 -2.52 -12.80
CA ALA A 202 -17.60 -2.81 -12.50
C ALA A 202 -17.78 -4.33 -12.31
N LEU A 203 -18.12 -4.74 -11.09
CA LEU A 203 -18.40 -6.14 -10.75
C LEU A 203 -19.85 -6.53 -11.08
N SER A 204 -20.75 -5.56 -11.00
CA SER A 204 -22.19 -5.67 -11.30
C SER A 204 -22.74 -4.28 -11.64
N LYS A 205 -24.06 -4.17 -11.88
CA LYS A 205 -24.74 -2.87 -12.08
C LYS A 205 -24.65 -1.93 -10.86
N THR A 206 -24.42 -2.49 -9.67
CA THR A 206 -24.44 -1.75 -8.39
C THR A 206 -23.13 -1.86 -7.62
N SER A 207 -22.15 -2.60 -8.13
CA SER A 207 -20.92 -2.90 -7.41
C SER A 207 -19.71 -2.55 -8.26
N VAL A 208 -18.84 -1.72 -7.71
CA VAL A 208 -17.57 -1.31 -8.30
C VAL A 208 -16.46 -1.60 -7.31
N ILE A 209 -15.34 -2.12 -7.80
CA ILE A 209 -14.11 -2.26 -7.03
C ILE A 209 -13.09 -1.26 -7.56
N THR A 210 -12.43 -0.54 -6.65
CA THR A 210 -11.34 0.37 -6.97
C THR A 210 -10.07 -0.18 -6.36
N THR A 211 -9.05 -0.34 -7.17
CA THR A 211 -7.73 -0.85 -6.77
C THR A 211 -6.68 0.20 -7.03
N ILE A 212 -5.85 0.50 -6.04
CA ILE A 212 -4.64 1.31 -6.20
C ILE A 212 -3.45 0.37 -6.10
N ILE A 213 -2.76 0.22 -7.21
CA ILE A 213 -1.50 -0.53 -7.30
C ILE A 213 -0.38 0.48 -7.14
N SER A 214 0.53 0.27 -6.19
CA SER A 214 1.59 1.24 -5.89
C SER A 214 2.94 0.57 -5.64
N LEU A 215 3.99 1.27 -6.05
CA LEU A 215 5.38 0.90 -5.81
C LEU A 215 6.08 2.10 -5.16
N ASP A 216 6.68 1.86 -3.99
CA ASP A 216 7.41 2.88 -3.27
C ASP A 216 8.88 2.89 -3.70
N ALA A 217 9.53 4.04 -3.53
CA ALA A 217 10.98 4.15 -3.51
C ALA A 217 11.57 3.28 -2.39
N VAL A 218 12.83 2.91 -2.55
CA VAL A 218 13.54 2.08 -1.57
C VAL A 218 14.88 2.73 -1.23
N ASN A 219 15.35 2.48 -0.01
CA ASN A 219 16.73 2.75 0.37
C ASN A 219 17.39 1.49 0.93
N ASP A 220 18.71 1.40 0.88
CA ASP A 220 19.43 0.26 1.46
C ASP A 220 19.48 0.38 2.98
N CYS A 221 18.56 -0.27 3.70
CA CYS A 221 18.66 -0.45 5.14
C CYS A 221 19.44 -1.74 5.46
N GLN A 222 20.36 -1.68 6.43
CA GLN A 222 21.36 -2.74 6.69
C GLN A 222 20.77 -4.14 6.94
N LEU A 223 19.56 -4.23 7.50
CA LEU A 223 18.92 -5.49 7.90
C LEU A 223 18.02 -6.11 6.83
N PHE A 224 17.55 -5.34 5.85
CA PHE A 224 16.60 -5.80 4.82
C PHE A 224 17.00 -5.35 3.42
N LYS A 225 18.26 -5.60 3.04
CA LYS A 225 18.78 -5.24 1.70
C LYS A 225 17.92 -5.78 0.55
N ASN A 226 17.21 -6.89 0.80
CA ASN A 226 16.49 -7.67 -0.22
C ASN A 226 14.96 -7.74 -0.03
N THR A 227 14.37 -6.99 0.90
CA THR A 227 12.91 -6.98 1.08
C THR A 227 12.30 -5.88 0.21
N GLN A 228 11.36 -6.29 -0.65
CA GLN A 228 10.66 -5.39 -1.56
C GLN A 228 9.16 -5.60 -1.36
N VAL A 229 8.41 -4.51 -1.36
CA VAL A 229 6.96 -4.56 -1.13
C VAL A 229 6.28 -3.73 -2.20
N MET A 230 5.65 -4.42 -3.15
CA MET A 230 4.61 -3.83 -3.99
C MET A 230 3.30 -3.86 -3.18
N LYS A 231 2.59 -2.73 -3.14
CA LYS A 231 1.36 -2.60 -2.34
C LYS A 231 0.16 -2.58 -3.26
N LEU A 232 -0.79 -3.47 -2.96
CA LEU A 232 -2.13 -3.44 -3.51
C LEU A 232 -3.07 -2.87 -2.46
N ASN A 233 -3.83 -1.81 -2.78
CA ASN A 233 -4.81 -1.25 -1.87
C ASN A 233 -6.19 -1.29 -2.52
N LEU A 234 -7.18 -1.81 -1.79
CA LEU A 234 -8.58 -1.75 -2.21
C LEU A 234 -9.26 -0.53 -1.57
N VAL A 235 -9.98 0.23 -2.37
CA VAL A 235 -10.72 1.42 -1.93
C VAL A 235 -12.20 1.11 -2.00
N SER A 236 -12.90 1.23 -0.87
CA SER A 236 -14.36 1.11 -0.82
C SER A 236 -15.03 2.41 -1.31
N PRO A 237 -16.20 2.35 -1.98
CA PRO A 237 -16.94 3.53 -2.44
C PRO A 237 -17.32 4.57 -1.36
N LYS A 238 -17.20 4.24 -0.07
CA LYS A 238 -17.47 5.15 1.06
C LYS A 238 -16.22 5.89 1.57
N ASP A 239 -15.19 6.06 0.74
CA ASP A 239 -13.89 6.66 1.12
C ASP A 239 -13.22 6.02 2.33
N GLN A 240 -13.57 4.77 2.64
CA GLN A 240 -12.86 3.95 3.61
C GLN A 240 -11.94 3.00 2.84
N LEU A 241 -10.64 3.24 2.94
CA LEU A 241 -9.61 2.30 2.51
C LEU A 241 -9.76 1.03 3.33
N ILE A 242 -10.17 -0.06 2.69
CA ILE A 242 -9.95 -1.38 3.24
C ILE A 242 -8.57 -1.77 2.71
N SER A 243 -7.52 -1.36 3.42
CA SER A 243 -6.16 -1.74 3.03
C SER A 243 -6.00 -3.24 3.28
N THR A 244 -6.24 -4.05 2.26
CA THR A 244 -5.69 -5.41 2.24
C THR A 244 -4.22 -5.23 1.90
N GLN A 245 -3.31 -5.17 2.89
CA GLN A 245 -1.88 -5.32 2.61
C GLN A 245 -1.64 -6.73 2.07
N VAL A 246 -1.79 -6.92 0.76
CA VAL A 246 -1.16 -8.07 0.09
C VAL A 246 0.29 -7.68 -0.11
N GLY A 247 1.07 -7.78 0.97
CA GLY A 247 2.52 -7.67 0.89
C GLY A 247 3.08 -8.99 0.38
N MET A 248 3.61 -9.01 -0.83
CA MET A 248 4.44 -10.14 -1.26
C MET A 248 5.79 -10.03 -0.54
N LEU A 249 5.88 -10.58 0.68
CA LEU A 249 7.13 -10.71 1.42
C LEU A 249 7.97 -11.80 0.75
N LEU A 250 8.86 -11.40 -0.16
CA LEU A 250 9.88 -12.29 -0.70
C LEU A 250 11.00 -12.44 0.33
N ASN A 251 10.88 -13.44 1.22
CA ASN A 251 11.96 -13.84 2.11
C ASN A 251 12.82 -14.90 1.39
N LEU A 252 14.11 -14.60 1.19
CA LEU A 252 15.00 -15.29 0.25
C LEU A 252 15.41 -16.74 0.59
N ASN A 253 14.72 -17.42 1.51
CA ASN A 253 14.91 -18.87 1.76
C ASN A 253 13.60 -19.66 1.98
N VAL A 254 12.43 -19.00 1.98
CA VAL A 254 11.13 -19.67 2.06
C VAL A 254 10.13 -18.82 1.29
N VAL A 255 9.50 -19.39 0.26
CA VAL A 255 8.33 -18.80 -0.39
C VAL A 255 7.16 -18.94 0.58
N VAL A 256 7.00 -17.96 1.47
CA VAL A 256 5.78 -17.82 2.27
C VAL A 256 4.80 -16.98 1.46
N ILE A 257 3.94 -17.66 0.70
CA ILE A 257 2.69 -17.04 0.20
C ILE A 257 1.76 -16.96 1.42
N ASN A 258 1.95 -15.94 2.25
CA ASN A 258 0.94 -15.59 3.24
C ASN A 258 -0.16 -14.81 2.52
N LEU A 259 -1.08 -15.57 1.92
CA LEU A 259 -2.38 -15.08 1.51
C LEU A 259 -3.22 -14.87 2.78
N LEU A 260 -2.89 -13.87 3.59
CA LEU A 260 -3.69 -13.51 4.76
C LEU A 260 -4.85 -12.62 4.29
N ILE A 261 -5.90 -13.23 3.75
CA ILE A 261 -7.19 -12.57 3.55
C ILE A 261 -7.84 -12.46 4.93
N ILE A 262 -7.56 -11.39 5.68
CA ILE A 262 -8.47 -10.98 6.76
C ILE A 262 -9.53 -10.10 6.10
N GLN A 263 -10.60 -10.74 5.63
CA GLN A 263 -11.80 -10.04 5.21
C GLN A 263 -12.63 -9.76 6.48
N THR A 264 -12.47 -8.57 7.07
CA THR A 264 -13.52 -7.99 7.91
C THR A 264 -14.14 -6.85 7.12
N SER A 265 -15.06 -7.19 6.23
CA SER A 265 -15.92 -6.22 5.56
C SER A 265 -17.35 -6.53 5.97
N THR A 266 -17.87 -5.76 6.92
CA THR A 266 -19.30 -5.74 7.21
C THR A 266 -20.00 -5.09 6.02
N MET A 267 -20.40 -5.91 5.03
CA MET A 267 -21.36 -5.47 4.01
C MET A 267 -22.73 -5.40 4.68
N VAL A 268 -23.17 -4.17 4.98
CA VAL A 268 -24.58 -3.92 5.31
C VAL A 268 -25.34 -3.93 3.99
N PHE A 269 -26.09 -5.00 3.74
CA PHE A 269 -27.12 -5.01 2.70
C PHE A 269 -28.32 -4.19 3.21
N PRO A 270 -28.81 -3.20 2.46
CA PRO A 270 -30.16 -2.70 2.67
C PRO A 270 -31.13 -3.81 2.22
N PHE A 271 -32.01 -4.24 3.15
CA PHE A 271 -33.20 -5.01 2.81
C PHE A 271 -34.21 -4.13 2.06
#